data_AF-A0A2W5QI32-F1
#
_entry.id   AF-A0A2W5QI32-F1
#
_cell.length_a   1.000
_cell.length_b   1.000
_cell.length_c   1.000
_cell.angle_alpha   90.00
_cell.angle_beta   90.00
_cell.angle_gamma   90.00
#
_symmetry.space_group_name_H-M   'P 1'
#
loop_
_entity.id
_entity.type
_entity.pdbx_description
1 polymer ?
#
loop_
_entity_poly.entity_id
_entity_poly.type
_entity_poly.pdbx_seq_one_letter_code
_entity_poly.pdbx_strand_id
1 'polypeptide(L)'
;MDAGFLLFPPNKDRSYMRATTTQRSTCAEQVKFDSLAVYSVSTTKRGRVRCVSAYLDVDTGEVIPAEQLSIPILDLRDKLPARAEALDYLRPEVRQFAAFVLRFANKRRGISPGIDTLCRWYAEMHGRRSQDVRRYISKLTEVGVLAGENLLGPLFQRTGGRTKDHLGEEYRAWCTYTRLRASAQTDAEATASAEAWAAIRRAARPVHATAGA
;
A
#
# COMPACT_ATOMS: atom_id res chain seq x y z
N MET A 1 26.89 44.65 -31.54
CA MET A 1 26.95 45.90 -30.75
C MET A 1 25.60 46.05 -30.07
N ASP A 2 25.63 45.88 -28.75
CA ASP A 2 24.65 46.19 -27.71
C ASP A 2 23.21 45.69 -27.83
N ALA A 3 23.01 44.50 -27.26
CA ALA A 3 21.70 43.99 -26.85
C ALA A 3 21.27 44.68 -25.54
N GLY A 4 20.21 45.49 -25.62
CA GLY A 4 19.57 46.14 -24.48
C GLY A 4 18.92 45.12 -23.54
N PHE A 5 19.59 44.89 -22.41
CA PHE A 5 19.11 44.14 -21.26
C PHE A 5 17.99 44.94 -20.57
N LEU A 6 16.73 44.53 -20.73
CA LEU A 6 15.62 45.09 -19.97
C LEU A 6 15.71 44.60 -18.52
N LEU A 7 16.26 45.45 -17.65
CA LEU A 7 16.12 45.33 -16.19
C LEU A 7 14.64 45.52 -15.82
N PHE A 8 13.98 44.46 -15.39
CA PHE A 8 12.76 44.58 -14.61
C PHE A 8 13.10 45.14 -13.21
N PRO A 9 12.41 46.18 -12.73
CA PRO A 9 12.58 46.66 -11.36
C PRO A 9 12.05 45.63 -10.34
N PRO A 10 12.64 45.54 -9.14
CA PRO A 10 12.16 44.66 -8.09
C PRO A 10 10.84 45.17 -7.53
N ASN A 11 9.77 44.38 -7.69
CA ASN A 11 8.48 44.69 -7.10
C ASN A 11 8.55 44.53 -5.57
N LYS A 12 8.66 45.67 -4.88
CA LYS A 12 8.61 45.79 -3.41
C LYS A 12 7.15 45.80 -2.97
N ASP A 13 6.51 44.64 -2.97
CA ASP A 13 5.27 44.43 -2.22
C ASP A 13 5.29 43.05 -1.56
N ARG A 14 6.14 42.92 -0.54
CA ARG A 14 5.96 41.91 0.51
C ARG A 14 4.91 42.44 1.48
N SER A 15 3.64 42.30 1.09
CA SER A 15 2.53 42.37 2.02
C SER A 15 2.57 41.11 2.90
N TYR A 16 3.13 41.26 4.10
CA TYR A 16 2.97 40.28 5.16
C TYR A 16 1.47 40.22 5.47
N MET A 17 0.78 39.17 5.00
CA MET A 17 -0.54 38.86 5.51
C MET A 17 -0.40 38.61 7.00
N ARG A 18 -0.86 39.57 7.81
CA ARG A 18 -1.05 39.38 9.23
C ARG A 18 -2.05 38.23 9.40
N ALA A 19 -1.58 37.12 9.96
CA ALA A 19 -2.45 36.08 10.46
C ALA A 19 -3.28 36.71 11.59
N THR A 20 -4.50 37.11 11.27
CA THR A 20 -5.46 37.55 12.28
C THR A 20 -5.92 36.30 13.01
N THR A 21 -5.24 35.95 14.10
CA THR A 21 -5.73 34.93 15.04
C THR A 21 -6.93 35.52 15.75
N THR A 22 -8.10 35.37 15.14
CA THR A 22 -9.39 35.62 15.78
C THR A 22 -9.62 34.49 16.77
N GLN A 23 -9.29 34.71 18.03
CA GLN A 23 -9.80 33.86 19.10
C GLN A 23 -11.29 34.15 19.25
N ARG A 24 -12.17 33.19 18.95
CA ARG A 24 -13.54 33.24 19.47
C ARG A 24 -14.19 31.87 19.68
N SER A 25 -14.50 31.65 20.95
CA SER A 25 -15.70 31.03 21.52
C SER A 25 -16.09 29.62 21.06
N THR A 26 -15.85 28.71 22.00
CA THR A 26 -16.48 27.41 22.23
C THR A 26 -18.01 27.42 22.05
N CYS A 27 -18.47 27.27 20.83
CA CYS A 27 -19.80 26.76 20.52
C CYS A 27 -19.57 25.66 19.49
N ALA A 28 -19.82 24.40 19.86
CA ALA A 28 -19.67 23.26 18.98
C ALA A 28 -20.76 23.31 17.89
N GLU A 29 -20.59 24.20 16.92
CA GLU A 29 -21.38 24.22 15.71
C GLU A 29 -20.97 22.97 14.90
N GLN A 30 -21.95 22.12 14.61
CA GLN A 30 -21.71 20.89 13.86
C GLN A 30 -21.28 21.26 12.45
N VAL A 31 -19.97 21.26 12.21
CA VAL A 31 -19.40 21.49 10.89
C VAL A 31 -19.96 20.44 9.93
N LYS A 32 -20.66 20.90 8.88
CA LYS A 32 -21.20 20.01 7.85
C LYS A 32 -20.04 19.48 7.00
N PHE A 33 -19.85 18.16 6.98
CA PHE A 33 -18.74 17.57 6.24
C PHE A 33 -18.81 17.80 4.72
N ASP A 34 -20.00 18.04 4.18
CA ASP A 34 -20.22 18.24 2.75
C ASP A 34 -19.72 19.59 2.23
N SER A 35 -19.55 20.59 3.11
CA SER A 35 -19.04 21.92 2.73
C SER A 35 -17.51 22.04 2.85
N LEU A 36 -16.80 20.99 3.27
CA LEU A 36 -15.36 21.04 3.51
C LEU A 36 -14.55 20.68 2.25
N ALA A 37 -13.70 21.61 1.81
CA ALA A 37 -12.69 21.39 0.78
C ALA A 37 -11.29 21.20 1.40
N VAL A 38 -10.43 20.44 0.74
CA VAL A 38 -9.02 20.29 1.16
C VAL A 38 -8.27 21.59 0.83
N TYR A 39 -7.79 22.30 1.87
CA TYR A 39 -7.06 23.56 1.69
C TYR A 39 -5.55 23.33 1.57
N SER A 40 -4.97 22.58 2.50
CA SER A 40 -3.53 22.34 2.54
C SER A 40 -3.19 20.89 2.84
N VAL A 41 -2.15 20.39 2.18
CA VAL A 41 -1.64 19.02 2.35
C VAL A 41 -0.14 19.04 2.64
N SER A 42 0.29 18.23 3.59
CA SER A 42 1.69 17.86 3.72
C SER A 42 2.04 16.86 2.62
N THR A 43 3.15 17.07 1.92
CA THR A 43 3.64 16.13 0.91
C THR A 43 5.00 15.57 1.31
N THR A 44 5.30 14.37 0.81
CA THR A 44 6.63 13.76 0.90
C THR A 44 7.59 14.41 -0.11
N LYS A 45 8.91 14.16 0.03
CA LYS A 45 9.93 14.61 -0.96
C LYS A 45 9.64 14.17 -2.41
N ARG A 46 8.79 13.14 -2.60
CA ARG A 46 8.37 12.62 -3.90
C ARG A 46 7.02 13.17 -4.38
N GLY A 47 6.51 14.24 -3.75
CA GLY A 47 5.24 14.88 -4.10
C GLY A 47 3.98 14.09 -3.73
N ARG A 48 4.09 12.97 -3.02
CA ARG A 48 2.91 12.20 -2.56
C ARG A 48 2.31 12.84 -1.32
N VAL A 49 0.99 12.98 -1.29
CA VAL A 49 0.23 13.45 -0.13
C VAL A 49 0.51 12.55 1.08
N ARG A 50 0.87 13.19 2.19
CA ARG A 50 1.23 12.54 3.45
C ARG A 50 0.09 12.63 4.47
N CYS A 51 -0.44 13.84 4.67
CA CYS A 51 -1.62 14.12 5.47
C CYS A 51 -2.26 15.44 5.00
N VAL A 52 -3.52 15.65 5.34
CA VAL A 52 -4.21 16.95 5.17
C VAL A 52 -3.94 17.77 6.42
N SER A 53 -3.43 18.99 6.27
CA SER A 53 -3.11 19.88 7.40
C SER A 53 -4.27 20.83 7.75
N ALA A 54 -5.04 21.26 6.75
CA ALA A 54 -6.22 22.10 6.97
C ALA A 54 -7.28 21.90 5.89
N TYR A 55 -8.52 22.14 6.28
CA TYR A 55 -9.70 22.18 5.43
C TYR A 55 -10.18 23.63 5.29
N LEU A 56 -10.83 23.95 4.18
CA LEU A 56 -11.55 25.19 3.96
C LEU A 56 -13.03 24.86 3.97
N ASP A 57 -13.79 25.47 4.87
CA ASP A 57 -15.25 25.45 4.76
C ASP A 57 -15.66 26.41 3.64
N VAL A 58 -16.26 25.85 2.60
CA VAL A 58 -16.60 26.59 1.37
C VAL A 58 -17.73 27.59 1.62
N ASP A 59 -18.59 27.31 2.59
CA ASP A 59 -19.75 28.16 2.89
C ASP A 59 -19.32 29.41 3.69
N THR A 60 -18.40 29.24 4.64
CA THR A 60 -17.93 30.32 5.54
C THR A 60 -16.62 30.97 5.08
N GLY A 61 -15.83 30.26 4.26
CA GLY A 61 -14.47 30.65 3.89
C GLY A 61 -13.45 30.45 5.01
N GLU A 62 -13.81 29.80 6.12
CA GLU A 62 -12.93 29.59 7.26
C GLU A 62 -11.96 28.42 7.02
N VAL A 63 -10.69 28.62 7.40
CA VAL A 63 -9.67 27.57 7.35
C VAL A 63 -9.64 26.84 8.70
N ILE A 64 -10.12 25.60 8.70
CA ILE A 64 -10.22 24.76 9.88
C ILE A 64 -9.03 23.78 9.91
N PRO A 65 -8.17 23.82 10.95
CA PRO A 65 -7.11 22.84 11.13
C PRO A 65 -7.65 21.41 11.18
N ALA A 66 -6.97 20.46 10.52
CA ALA A 66 -7.40 19.07 10.47
C ALA A 66 -7.51 18.40 11.86
N GLU A 67 -6.74 18.87 12.84
CA GLU A 67 -6.75 18.39 14.23
C GLU A 67 -8.04 18.74 14.99
N GLN A 68 -8.75 19.79 14.57
CA GLN A 68 -10.00 20.25 15.20
C GLN A 68 -11.22 19.49 14.69
N LEU A 69 -11.09 18.83 13.53
CA LEU A 69 -12.16 18.05 12.93
C LEU A 69 -11.99 16.59 13.34
N SER A 70 -13.10 15.94 13.72
CA SER A 70 -13.14 14.47 13.92
C SER A 70 -13.13 13.72 12.58
N ILE A 71 -12.46 14.27 11.56
CA ILE A 71 -12.20 13.58 10.30
C ILE A 71 -10.94 12.76 10.53
N PRO A 72 -10.98 11.44 10.34
CA PRO A 72 -9.80 10.60 10.56
C PRO A 72 -8.67 11.08 9.65
N ILE A 73 -7.65 11.72 10.25
CA ILE A 73 -6.45 12.16 9.55
C ILE A 73 -5.82 10.92 8.91
N LEU A 74 -5.70 10.93 7.59
CA LEU A 74 -4.96 9.89 6.88
C LEU A 74 -3.47 10.14 7.14
N ASP A 75 -2.94 9.66 8.27
CA ASP A 75 -1.49 9.60 8.48
C ASP A 75 -0.96 8.25 7.98
N LEU A 76 -0.16 8.30 6.91
CA LEU A 76 0.50 7.13 6.37
C LEU A 76 1.68 6.66 7.25
N ARG A 77 2.19 7.51 8.15
CA ARG A 77 3.29 7.16 9.07
C ARG A 77 2.89 6.12 10.08
N ASP A 78 1.68 6.19 10.63
CA ASP A 78 1.22 5.25 11.65
C ASP A 78 0.66 3.98 11.01
N LYS A 79 0.10 4.10 9.81
CA LYS A 79 -0.49 2.97 9.08
C LYS A 79 0.54 1.96 8.60
N LEU A 80 1.76 2.37 8.24
CA LEU A 80 2.79 1.45 7.74
C LEU A 80 3.34 0.51 8.84
N PRO A 81 3.76 1.02 10.02
CA PRO A 81 4.12 0.19 11.16
C PRO A 81 2.98 -0.72 11.60
N ALA A 82 1.76 -0.20 11.72
CA ALA A 82 0.60 -1.01 12.10
C ALA A 82 0.32 -2.15 11.10
N ARG A 83 0.51 -1.92 9.80
CA ARG A 83 0.42 -2.98 8.78
C ARG A 83 1.52 -4.04 8.95
N ALA A 84 2.75 -3.60 9.23
CA ALA A 84 3.87 -4.52 9.43
C ALA A 84 3.65 -5.38 10.67
N GLU A 85 3.30 -4.75 11.80
CA GLU A 85 3.00 -5.42 13.07
C GLU A 85 1.87 -6.44 12.93
N ALA A 86 0.77 -6.06 12.26
CA ALA A 86 -0.32 -6.98 11.96
C ALA A 86 0.17 -8.20 11.17
N LEU A 87 0.97 -8.00 10.13
CA LEU A 87 1.52 -9.11 9.34
C LEU A 87 2.54 -9.95 10.13
N ASP A 88 3.27 -9.35 11.06
CA ASP A 88 4.28 -10.03 11.88
C ASP A 88 3.67 -10.96 12.93
N TYR A 89 2.42 -10.72 13.35
CA TYR A 89 1.66 -11.62 14.22
C TYR A 89 1.30 -12.96 13.52
N LEU A 90 1.31 -12.98 12.18
CA LEU A 90 0.96 -14.18 11.41
C LEU A 90 2.13 -15.17 11.33
N ARG A 91 1.80 -16.47 11.33
CA ARG A 91 2.75 -17.55 11.00
C ARG A 91 3.35 -17.32 9.60
N PRO A 92 4.59 -17.77 9.33
CA PRO A 92 5.27 -17.50 8.06
C PRO A 92 4.46 -17.85 6.81
N GLU A 93 3.76 -18.99 6.80
CA GLU A 93 2.96 -19.44 5.66
C GLU A 93 1.72 -18.56 5.46
N VAL A 94 1.06 -18.18 6.55
CA VAL A 94 -0.12 -17.31 6.53
C VAL A 94 0.28 -15.90 6.11
N ARG A 95 1.45 -15.43 6.53
CA ARG A 95 2.03 -14.13 6.13
C ARG A 95 2.34 -14.09 4.64
N GLN A 96 2.91 -15.16 4.08
CA GLN A 96 3.15 -15.28 2.65
C GLN A 96 1.82 -15.25 1.87
N PHE A 97 0.80 -15.96 2.34
CA PHE A 97 -0.53 -15.90 1.75
C PHE A 97 -1.16 -14.50 1.85
N ALA A 98 -1.03 -13.82 3.00
CA ALA A 98 -1.48 -12.44 3.17
C ALA A 98 -0.82 -11.50 2.14
N ALA A 99 0.50 -11.60 1.99
CA ALA A 99 1.26 -10.83 1.02
C ALA A 99 0.82 -11.11 -0.42
N PHE A 100 0.52 -12.37 -0.75
CA PHE A 100 -0.07 -12.75 -2.03
C PHE A 100 -1.42 -12.08 -2.24
N VAL A 101 -2.36 -12.20 -1.28
CA VAL A 101 -3.70 -11.59 -1.37
C VAL A 101 -3.61 -10.07 -1.55
N LEU A 102 -2.72 -9.39 -0.82
CA LEU A 102 -2.55 -7.93 -0.90
C LEU A 102 -2.00 -7.43 -2.26
N ARG A 103 -1.43 -8.31 -3.10
CA ARG A 103 -1.10 -7.97 -4.48
C ARG A 103 -2.34 -7.77 -5.37
N PHE A 104 -3.46 -8.37 -4.99
CA PHE A 104 -4.75 -8.29 -5.67
C PHE A 104 -5.71 -7.26 -5.05
N ALA A 105 -5.19 -6.39 -4.17
CA ALA A 105 -5.95 -5.29 -3.60
C ALA A 105 -6.43 -4.32 -4.70
N ASN A 106 -7.75 -4.20 -4.84
CA ASN A 106 -8.39 -3.36 -5.84
C ASN A 106 -8.55 -1.91 -5.35
N LYS A 107 -9.08 -1.06 -6.22
CA LYS A 107 -9.34 0.36 -5.97
C LYS A 107 -10.66 0.61 -5.21
N ARG A 108 -11.44 -0.45 -4.97
CA ARG A 108 -12.76 -0.48 -4.32
C ARG A 108 -12.68 -0.97 -2.88
N ARG A 109 -11.55 -0.75 -2.20
CA ARG A 109 -11.31 -1.16 -0.80
C ARG A 109 -11.31 -2.68 -0.57
N GLY A 110 -11.27 -3.48 -1.62
CA GLY A 110 -11.38 -4.94 -1.56
C GLY A 110 -10.27 -5.65 -2.32
N ILE A 111 -10.55 -6.89 -2.68
CA ILE A 111 -9.71 -7.73 -3.54
C ILE A 111 -10.44 -8.09 -4.82
N SER A 112 -9.67 -8.27 -5.90
CA SER A 112 -10.17 -8.80 -7.17
C SER A 112 -9.10 -9.71 -7.79
N PRO A 113 -9.39 -10.98 -8.08
CA PRO A 113 -10.66 -11.69 -7.87
C PRO A 113 -10.93 -11.98 -6.39
N GLY A 114 -12.10 -12.56 -6.11
CA GLY A 114 -12.48 -12.92 -4.74
C GLY A 114 -11.59 -13.98 -4.08
N ILE A 115 -11.67 -14.08 -2.75
CA ILE A 115 -10.73 -14.84 -1.92
C ILE A 115 -10.63 -16.32 -2.31
N ASP A 116 -11.72 -16.92 -2.77
CA ASP A 116 -11.77 -18.32 -3.18
C ASP A 116 -10.91 -18.60 -4.42
N THR A 117 -10.97 -17.70 -5.38
CA THR A 117 -10.12 -17.79 -6.57
C THR A 117 -8.67 -17.59 -6.20
N LEU A 118 -8.36 -16.65 -5.29
CA LEU A 118 -7.02 -16.45 -4.77
C LEU A 118 -6.48 -17.68 -4.01
N CYS A 119 -7.33 -18.37 -3.22
CA CYS A 119 -6.94 -19.61 -2.54
C CYS A 119 -6.55 -20.69 -3.54
N ARG A 120 -7.32 -20.85 -4.62
CA ARG A 120 -7.02 -21.80 -5.69
C ARG A 120 -5.73 -21.45 -6.44
N TRP A 121 -5.54 -20.19 -6.81
CA TRP A 121 -4.31 -19.73 -7.47
C TRP A 121 -3.07 -19.91 -6.60
N TYR A 122 -3.16 -19.58 -5.32
CA TYR A 122 -2.08 -19.79 -4.38
C TYR A 122 -1.77 -21.28 -4.19
N ALA A 123 -2.81 -22.10 -4.04
CA ALA A 123 -2.67 -23.55 -3.94
C ALA A 123 -1.98 -24.15 -5.17
N GLU A 124 -2.37 -23.71 -6.38
CA GLU A 124 -1.75 -24.14 -7.64
C GLU A 124 -0.26 -23.78 -7.70
N MET A 125 0.12 -22.56 -7.32
CA MET A 125 1.53 -22.13 -7.33
C MET A 125 2.43 -22.87 -6.34
N HIS A 126 1.86 -23.30 -5.20
CA HIS A 126 2.63 -23.93 -4.12
C HIS A 126 2.42 -25.44 -4.01
N GLY A 127 1.70 -26.06 -4.96
CA GLY A 127 1.44 -27.51 -4.95
C GLY A 127 0.62 -27.98 -3.75
N ARG A 128 -0.29 -27.13 -3.23
CA ARG A 128 -1.13 -27.44 -2.06
C ARG A 128 -2.58 -27.70 -2.47
N ARG A 129 -3.39 -28.25 -1.56
CA ARG A 129 -4.85 -28.31 -1.76
C ARG A 129 -5.47 -26.97 -1.41
N SER A 130 -6.44 -26.52 -2.20
CA SER A 130 -7.14 -25.24 -1.97
C SER A 130 -7.85 -25.19 -0.62
N GLN A 131 -8.36 -26.33 -0.13
CA GLN A 131 -9.00 -26.43 1.19
C GLN A 131 -8.04 -26.16 2.35
N ASP A 132 -6.77 -26.54 2.21
CA ASP A 132 -5.76 -26.29 3.25
C ASP A 132 -5.42 -24.80 3.33
N VAL A 133 -5.31 -24.15 2.16
CA VAL A 133 -5.10 -22.70 2.06
C VAL A 133 -6.29 -21.91 2.61
N ARG A 134 -7.52 -22.38 2.40
CA ARG A 134 -8.73 -21.75 2.96
C ARG A 134 -8.69 -21.65 4.49
N ARG A 135 -7.98 -22.55 5.19
CA ARG A 135 -7.81 -22.46 6.66
C ARG A 135 -7.06 -21.20 7.09
N TYR A 136 -6.30 -20.56 6.20
CA TYR A 136 -5.59 -19.32 6.49
C TYR A 136 -6.52 -18.10 6.57
N ILE A 137 -7.71 -18.17 5.95
CA ILE A 137 -8.66 -17.05 5.88
C ILE A 137 -9.08 -16.60 7.29
N SER A 138 -9.38 -17.52 8.20
CA SER A 138 -9.80 -17.18 9.57
C SER A 138 -8.74 -16.36 10.30
N LYS A 139 -7.45 -16.69 10.12
CA LYS A 139 -6.33 -15.94 10.70
C LYS A 139 -6.12 -14.57 10.05
N LEU A 140 -6.38 -14.45 8.74
CA LEU A 140 -6.35 -13.14 8.07
C LEU A 140 -7.49 -12.23 8.55
N THR A 141 -8.66 -12.79 8.85
CA THR A 141 -9.79 -12.04 9.41
C THR A 141 -9.52 -11.63 10.85
N GLU A 142 -8.97 -12.52 11.68
CA GLU A 142 -8.59 -12.25 13.09
C GLU A 142 -7.63 -11.06 13.21
N VAL A 143 -6.63 -10.98 12.32
CA VAL A 143 -5.63 -9.90 12.28
C VAL A 143 -6.13 -8.65 11.55
N GLY A 144 -7.33 -8.68 10.97
CA GLY A 144 -7.92 -7.54 10.27
C GLY A 144 -7.29 -7.26 8.90
N VAL A 145 -6.66 -8.25 8.26
CA VAL A 145 -6.26 -8.17 6.85
C VAL A 145 -7.49 -8.24 5.95
N LEU A 146 -8.42 -9.14 6.28
CA LEU A 146 -9.71 -9.29 5.63
C LEU A 146 -10.83 -8.84 6.57
N ALA A 147 -11.83 -8.14 6.03
CA ALA A 147 -13.07 -7.80 6.74
C ALA A 147 -14.28 -8.57 6.22
N GLY A 148 -14.10 -9.37 5.18
CA GLY A 148 -15.12 -10.21 4.55
C GLY A 148 -14.53 -11.00 3.39
N GLU A 149 -15.37 -11.65 2.58
CA GLU A 149 -14.90 -12.48 1.46
C GLU A 149 -14.12 -11.69 0.40
N ASN A 150 -14.57 -10.47 0.09
CA ASN A 150 -13.96 -9.62 -0.94
C ASN A 150 -13.49 -8.26 -0.41
N LEU A 151 -13.60 -8.02 0.90
CA LEU A 151 -13.31 -6.73 1.52
C LEU A 151 -12.03 -6.81 2.34
N LEU A 152 -11.12 -5.86 2.12
CA LEU A 152 -9.92 -5.73 2.94
C LEU A 152 -10.27 -5.02 4.25
N GLY A 153 -9.55 -5.37 5.32
CA GLY A 153 -9.69 -4.65 6.57
C GLY A 153 -9.20 -3.20 6.47
N PRO A 154 -9.72 -2.28 7.30
CA PRO A 154 -9.53 -0.82 7.13
C PRO A 154 -8.07 -0.37 6.97
N LEU A 155 -7.14 -1.05 7.66
CA LEU A 155 -5.72 -0.77 7.56
C LEU A 155 -5.17 -1.06 6.17
N PHE A 156 -5.67 -2.07 5.46
CA PHE A 156 -5.16 -2.55 4.18
C PHE A 156 -5.94 -2.02 2.97
N GLN A 157 -7.06 -1.34 3.20
CA GLN A 157 -7.86 -0.74 2.13
C GLN A 157 -7.04 0.30 1.35
N ARG A 158 -7.21 0.27 0.03
CA ARG A 158 -6.76 1.32 -0.88
C ARG A 158 -7.97 2.10 -1.32
N THR A 159 -7.94 3.42 -1.10
CA THR A 159 -8.97 4.33 -1.56
C THR A 159 -8.44 5.08 -2.78
N GLY A 160 -9.21 5.07 -3.87
CA GLY A 160 -8.94 5.89 -5.04
C GLY A 160 -9.03 5.12 -6.34
N GLY A 161 -9.52 5.77 -7.39
CA GLY A 161 -9.74 5.17 -8.71
C GLY A 161 -10.85 5.89 -9.45
N ARG A 162 -10.75 5.98 -10.77
CA ARG A 162 -11.87 6.44 -11.60
C ARG A 162 -12.77 5.26 -11.92
N THR A 163 -14.05 5.48 -12.21
CA THR A 163 -14.99 4.40 -12.58
C THR A 163 -14.46 3.51 -13.71
N LYS A 164 -13.76 4.11 -14.68
CA LYS A 164 -13.10 3.40 -15.80
C LYS A 164 -12.01 2.41 -15.36
N ASP A 165 -11.38 2.62 -14.20
CA ASP A 165 -10.37 1.70 -13.67
C ASP A 165 -10.95 0.36 -13.22
N HIS A 166 -12.25 0.28 -12.97
CA HIS A 166 -12.91 -0.91 -12.43
C HIS A 166 -13.19 -1.97 -13.51
N LEU A 167 -13.39 -1.55 -14.76
CA LEU A 167 -13.78 -2.43 -15.88
C LEU A 167 -12.70 -3.46 -16.26
N GLY A 168 -11.46 -3.32 -15.77
CA GLY A 168 -10.35 -4.22 -16.06
C GLY A 168 -9.68 -4.84 -14.84
N GLU A 169 -10.31 -4.77 -13.64
CA GLU A 169 -9.69 -5.27 -12.41
C GLU A 169 -9.44 -6.78 -12.46
N GLU A 170 -10.39 -7.57 -13.00
CA GLU A 170 -10.24 -9.02 -13.15
C GLU A 170 -9.13 -9.40 -14.14
N TYR A 171 -9.08 -8.73 -15.31
CA TYR A 171 -8.05 -8.97 -16.31
C TYR A 171 -6.65 -8.61 -15.77
N ARG A 172 -6.52 -7.48 -15.06
CA ARG A 172 -5.27 -7.09 -14.40
C ARG A 172 -4.85 -8.10 -13.33
N ALA A 173 -5.80 -8.63 -12.59
CA ALA A 173 -5.54 -9.66 -11.60
C ALA A 173 -5.05 -10.95 -12.28
N TRP A 174 -5.70 -11.37 -13.36
CA TRP A 174 -5.24 -12.51 -14.17
C TRP A 174 -3.80 -12.31 -14.67
N CYS A 175 -3.47 -11.15 -15.28
CA CYS A 175 -2.10 -10.85 -15.71
C CYS A 175 -1.10 -10.83 -14.55
N THR A 176 -1.53 -10.38 -13.37
CA THR A 176 -0.69 -10.38 -12.16
C THR A 176 -0.40 -11.82 -11.71
N TYR A 177 -1.40 -12.68 -11.75
CA TYR A 177 -1.28 -14.10 -11.43
C TYR A 177 -0.38 -14.84 -12.42
N THR A 178 -0.58 -14.67 -13.73
CA THR A 178 0.25 -15.34 -14.75
C THR A 178 1.71 -14.95 -14.63
N ARG A 179 2.00 -13.67 -14.38
CA ARG A 179 3.36 -13.20 -14.11
C ARG A 179 3.97 -13.82 -12.86
N LEU A 180 3.20 -13.89 -11.76
CA LEU A 180 3.61 -14.51 -10.50
C LEU A 180 3.93 -16.00 -10.64
N ARG A 181 3.08 -16.71 -11.39
CA ARG A 181 3.27 -18.12 -11.69
C ARG A 181 4.52 -18.35 -12.52
N ALA A 182 4.73 -17.56 -13.57
CA ALA A 182 5.92 -17.65 -14.41
C ALA A 182 7.19 -17.39 -13.59
N SER A 183 7.20 -16.38 -12.71
CA SER A 183 8.37 -16.13 -11.85
C SER A 183 8.63 -17.28 -10.86
N ALA A 184 7.58 -17.87 -10.28
CA ALA A 184 7.73 -19.00 -9.38
C ALA A 184 8.32 -20.24 -10.09
N GLN A 185 7.97 -20.45 -11.37
CA GLN A 185 8.55 -21.52 -12.18
C GLN A 185 10.02 -21.28 -12.47
N THR A 186 10.39 -20.06 -12.88
CA THR A 186 11.81 -19.72 -13.13
C THR A 186 12.66 -19.83 -11.86
N ASP A 187 12.11 -19.44 -10.70
CA ASP A 187 12.81 -19.55 -9.42
C ASP A 187 12.99 -21.03 -9.02
N ALA A 188 11.97 -21.87 -9.24
CA ALA A 188 12.05 -23.30 -9.01
C ALA A 188 13.10 -23.98 -9.91
N GLU A 189 13.13 -23.64 -11.20
CA GLU A 189 14.13 -24.15 -12.14
C GLU A 189 15.55 -23.69 -11.78
N ALA A 190 15.71 -22.44 -11.36
CA ALA A 190 17.00 -21.90 -10.93
C ALA A 190 17.52 -22.61 -9.66
N THR A 191 16.65 -22.86 -8.68
CA THR A 191 17.02 -23.61 -7.46
C THR A 191 17.40 -25.06 -7.77
N ALA A 192 16.61 -25.76 -8.59
CA ALA A 192 16.90 -27.13 -9.02
C ALA A 192 18.25 -27.22 -9.77
N SER A 193 18.52 -26.26 -10.66
CA SER A 193 19.79 -26.16 -11.38
C SER A 193 20.96 -25.90 -10.42
N ALA A 194 20.80 -24.99 -9.45
CA ALA A 194 21.84 -24.69 -8.46
C ALA A 194 22.17 -25.91 -7.58
N GLU A 195 21.15 -26.67 -7.18
CA GLU A 195 21.32 -27.92 -6.42
C GLU A 195 22.02 -29.00 -7.26
N ALA A 196 21.65 -29.17 -8.52
CA ALA A 196 22.32 -30.09 -9.44
C ALA A 196 23.81 -29.73 -9.61
N TRP A 197 24.12 -28.44 -9.82
CA TRP A 197 25.51 -27.96 -9.89
C TRP A 197 26.27 -28.12 -8.56
N ALA A 198 25.61 -27.98 -7.42
CA ALA A 198 26.21 -28.22 -6.12
C ALA A 198 26.52 -29.72 -5.91
N ALA A 199 25.62 -30.61 -6.35
CA ALA A 199 25.81 -32.06 -6.30
C ALA A 199 26.99 -32.52 -7.18
N ILE A 200 27.08 -32.03 -8.42
CA ILE A 200 28.21 -32.30 -9.33
C ILE A 200 29.53 -31.84 -8.70
N ARG A 201 29.58 -30.62 -8.15
CA ARG A 201 30.78 -30.10 -7.47
C ARG A 201 31.17 -30.91 -6.24
N ARG A 202 30.20 -31.44 -5.49
CA ARG A 202 30.44 -32.31 -4.34
C ARG A 202 31.02 -33.66 -4.77
N ALA A 203 30.51 -34.24 -5.85
CA ALA A 203 31.01 -35.51 -6.41
C ALA A 203 32.40 -35.39 -7.04
N ALA A 204 32.70 -34.24 -7.66
CA ALA A 204 34.00 -33.97 -8.28
C ALA A 204 35.10 -33.56 -7.27
N ARG A 205 34.77 -33.46 -5.97
CA ARG A 205 35.76 -33.08 -4.96
C ARG A 205 36.74 -34.24 -4.78
N PRO A 206 38.04 -34.09 -5.11
CA PRO A 206 38.99 -35.18 -4.97
C PRO A 206 39.07 -35.58 -3.50
N VAL A 207 38.91 -36.87 -3.25
CA VAL A 207 39.21 -37.46 -1.94
C VAL A 207 40.73 -37.35 -1.79
N HIS A 208 41.20 -36.24 -1.22
CA HIS A 208 42.58 -36.17 -0.78
C HIS A 208 42.74 -37.24 0.29
N ALA A 209 43.33 -38.35 -0.14
CA ALA A 209 43.66 -39.49 0.68
C ALA A 209 44.37 -38.98 1.94
N THR A 210 43.78 -39.27 3.09
CA THR A 210 44.43 -39.18 4.40
C THR A 210 45.61 -40.15 4.37
N ALA A 211 46.75 -39.65 3.91
CA ALA A 211 48.03 -40.34 3.97
C ALA A 211 48.83 -39.77 5.15
N GLY A 212 49.16 -40.64 6.11
CA GLY A 212 50.01 -40.39 7.27
C GLY A 212 49.21 -40.07 8.54
N ALA A 213 49.30 -40.82 9.63
CA ALA A 213 50.39 -41.65 10.15
C ALA A 213 49.86 -42.90 10.87
#